data_AF-A0A0A0V633-F1
#
_entry.id   AF-A0A0A0V633-F1
#
_cell.length_a   1.000
_cell.length_b   1.000
_cell.length_c   1.000
_cell.angle_alpha   90.00
_cell.angle_beta   90.00
_cell.angle_gamma   90.00
#
_symmetry.space_group_name_H-M   'P 1'
#
loop_
_entity.id
_entity.type
_entity.pdbx_description
1 polymer ?
#
loop_
_entity_poly.entity_id
_entity_poly.type
_entity_poly.pdbx_seq_one_letter_code
_entity_poly.pdbx_strand_id
1 'polypeptide(L)' 'MKLFVCFLLLAVVVVSAVNASEEMRLKNLLKAVERDETPDECVTRGNFCATPEVHGDWCCGSLKCVSNSCR' A
#
# COMPACT_ATOMS: atom_id res chain seq x y z
N MET A 1 25.62 -12.92 -37.58
CA MET A 1 24.84 -13.69 -36.58
C MET A 1 25.33 -13.47 -35.14
N LYS A 2 26.63 -13.57 -34.83
CA LYS A 2 27.15 -13.38 -33.45
C LYS A 2 26.80 -12.03 -32.81
N LEU A 3 26.93 -10.94 -33.55
CA LEU A 3 26.60 -9.58 -33.05
C LEU A 3 25.14 -9.46 -32.63
N PHE A 4 24.21 -10.01 -33.41
CA PHE A 4 22.78 -9.95 -33.11
C PHE A 4 22.44 -10.68 -31.81
N VAL A 5 23.06 -11.84 -31.56
CA VAL A 5 22.89 -12.57 -30.30
C VAL A 5 23.42 -11.76 -29.11
N CYS A 6 24.57 -11.09 -29.25
CA CYS A 6 25.10 -10.20 -28.21
C CYS A 6 24.14 -9.04 -27.90
N PHE A 7 23.56 -8.41 -28.92
CA PHE A 7 22.56 -7.34 -28.74
C PHE A 7 21.30 -7.84 -28.03
N LEU A 8 20.79 -9.02 -28.38
CA LEU A 8 19.63 -9.61 -27.71
C LEU A 8 19.92 -9.92 -26.24
N LEU A 9 21.10 -10.46 -25.92
CA LEU A 9 21.49 -10.72 -24.54
C LEU A 9 21.58 -9.43 -23.72
N LEU A 10 22.17 -8.37 -24.28
CA LEU A 10 22.23 -7.06 -23.63
C LEU A 10 20.83 -6.48 -23.41
N ALA A 11 19.93 -6.58 -24.39
CA ALA A 11 18.55 -6.11 -24.25
C ALA A 11 17.80 -6.86 -23.13
N VAL A 12 17.95 -8.19 -23.05
CA VAL A 12 17.34 -9.00 -21.99
C VAL A 12 17.87 -8.60 -20.60
N VAL A 13 19.18 -8.37 -20.48
CA VAL A 13 19.78 -7.91 -19.21
C VAL A 13 19.23 -6.54 -18.82
N VAL A 14 19.13 -5.59 -19.75
CA VAL A 14 18.59 -4.25 -19.48
C VAL A 14 17.12 -4.32 -19.07
N VAL A 15 16.29 -5.08 -19.79
CA VAL A 15 14.87 -5.27 -19.44
C VAL A 15 14.72 -5.91 -18.05
N SER A 16 15.57 -6.89 -17.73
CA SER A 16 15.55 -7.54 -16.41
C SER A 16 15.91 -6.57 -15.28
N ALA A 17 16.91 -5.70 -15.51
CA ALA A 17 17.31 -4.68 -14.54
C ALA A 17 16.21 -3.62 -14.33
N VAL A 18 15.54 -3.18 -15.39
CA VAL A 18 14.40 -2.25 -15.31
C VAL A 18 13.25 -2.89 -14.53
N ASN A 19 12.89 -4.14 -14.84
CA ASN A 19 11.82 -4.84 -14.13
C ASN A 19 12.12 -5.01 -12.64
N ALA A 20 13.37 -5.35 -12.27
CA ALA A 20 13.77 -5.44 -10.87
C ALA A 20 13.69 -4.08 -10.15
N SER A 21 14.02 -2.98 -10.84
CA SER A 21 13.90 -1.63 -10.29
C SER A 21 12.44 -1.25 -10.04
N GLU A 22 11.56 -1.51 -11.01
CA GLU A 22 10.12 -1.24 -10.88
C GLU A 22 9.46 -2.12 -9.80
N GLU A 23 9.86 -3.40 -9.67
CA GLU A 23 9.40 -4.27 -8.59
C GLU A 23 9.80 -3.72 -7.21
N MET A 24 11.03 -3.19 -7.08
CA MET A 24 11.48 -2.56 -5.84
C MET A 24 10.69 -1.28 -5.53
N ARG A 25 10.39 -0.46 -6.54
CA ARG A 25 9.54 0.73 -6.37
C ARG A 25 8.12 0.35 -5.97
N LEU A 26 7.54 -0.67 -6.59
CA LEU A 26 6.22 -1.18 -6.24
C LEU A 26 6.18 -1.73 -4.81
N LYS A 27 7.19 -2.49 -4.37
CA LYS A 27 7.31 -2.96 -2.98
C LYS A 27 7.42 -1.81 -1.99
N ASN A 28 8.17 -0.77 -2.33
CA ASN A 28 8.30 0.43 -1.48
C ASN A 28 6.97 1.20 -1.39
N LEU A 29 6.25 1.33 -2.51
CA LEU A 29 4.92 1.94 -2.54
C LEU A 29 3.90 1.12 -1.75
N LEU A 30 3.86 -0.20 -1.94
CA LEU A 30 3.01 -1.10 -1.16
C LEU A 30 3.29 -0.99 0.34
N LYS A 31 4.57 -0.95 0.73
CA LYS A 31 4.95 -0.76 2.13
C LYS A 31 4.55 0.61 2.69
N ALA A 32 4.48 1.64 1.85
CA ALA A 32 3.99 2.95 2.25
C ALA A 32 2.46 2.93 2.41
N VAL A 33 1.74 2.34 1.46
CA VAL A 33 0.27 2.20 1.50
C VAL A 33 -0.17 1.31 2.67
N GLU A 34 0.52 0.19 2.91
CA GLU A 34 0.23 -0.72 4.02
C GLU A 34 0.41 -0.06 5.39
N ARG A 35 1.23 1.00 5.50
CA ARG A 35 1.33 1.80 6.73
C ARG A 35 0.13 2.74 6.94
N ASP A 36 -0.52 3.18 5.87
CA ASP A 36 -1.56 4.22 5.96
C ASP A 36 -2.97 3.66 6.22
N GLU A 37 -3.20 2.34 6.11
CA GLU A 37 -4.55 1.78 6.26
C GLU A 37 -5.00 1.60 7.72
N THR A 38 -4.08 1.53 8.68
CA THR A 38 -4.41 1.52 10.10
C THR A 38 -4.03 2.86 10.71
N PRO A 39 -4.98 3.67 11.20
CA PRO A 39 -4.62 4.92 11.87
C PRO A 39 -3.73 4.61 13.07
N ASP A 40 -2.60 5.31 13.19
CA ASP A 40 -1.65 5.17 14.31
C ASP A 40 -2.35 5.30 15.68
N GLU A 41 -3.46 6.05 15.69
CA GLU A 41 -4.31 6.24 16.85
C GLU A 41 -5.76 5.86 16.50
N CYS A 42 -6.32 4.95 17.27
CA CYS A 42 -7.75 4.66 17.19
C CYS A 42 -8.58 5.83 17.74
N VAL A 43 -9.80 5.96 17.25
CA VAL A 43 -10.75 7.00 17.68
C VAL A 43 -11.37 6.58 19.01
N THR A 44 -11.16 7.40 20.05
CA THR A 44 -11.71 7.15 21.39
C THR A 44 -13.21 7.44 21.46
N ARG A 45 -13.87 6.94 22.51
CA ARG A 45 -15.32 7.10 22.70
C ARG A 45 -15.77 8.56 22.65
N GLY A 46 -16.86 8.82 21.94
CA GLY A 46 -17.49 10.14 21.78
C GLY A 46 -16.92 10.97 20.64
N ASN A 47 -15.73 10.62 20.13
CA ASN A 47 -15.11 11.33 19.01
C ASN A 47 -15.69 10.93 17.67
N PHE A 48 -15.49 11.82 16.70
CA PHE A 48 -15.97 11.63 15.35
C PHE A 48 -15.26 10.47 14.65
N CYS A 49 -16.03 9.61 14.00
CA CYS A 49 -15.52 8.56 13.12
C CYS A 49 -16.15 8.69 11.72
N ALA A 50 -15.35 8.38 10.70
CA ALA A 50 -15.84 8.28 9.34
C ALA A 50 -16.70 7.02 9.17
N THR A 51 -17.56 7.00 8.15
CA THR A 51 -18.42 5.85 7.88
C THR A 51 -17.58 4.60 7.57
N PRO A 52 -17.75 3.49 8.31
CA PRO A 52 -16.86 2.34 8.23
C PRO A 52 -16.92 1.61 6.89
N GLU A 53 -18.00 1.81 6.11
CA GLU A 53 -18.16 1.25 4.76
C GLU A 53 -17.07 1.73 3.77
N VAL A 54 -16.51 2.91 4.02
CA VAL A 54 -15.51 3.52 3.12
C VAL A 54 -14.10 3.37 3.70
N HIS A 55 -13.94 3.49 5.02
CA HIS A 55 -12.63 3.63 5.67
C HIS A 55 -12.29 2.50 6.65
N GLY A 56 -13.20 1.56 6.91
CA GLY A 56 -13.06 0.59 8.01
C GLY A 56 -13.42 1.18 9.37
N ASP A 57 -13.46 0.33 10.42
CA ASP A 57 -13.76 0.77 11.79
C ASP A 57 -12.49 1.25 12.48
N TRP A 58 -12.45 2.54 12.79
CA TRP A 58 -11.30 3.19 13.42
C TRP A 58 -11.47 3.34 14.94
N CYS A 59 -12.60 2.91 15.49
CA CYS A 59 -12.88 3.09 16.91
C CYS A 59 -12.00 2.17 17.79
N CYS A 60 -11.56 2.68 18.94
CA CYS A 60 -10.72 1.93 19.85
C CYS A 60 -11.42 0.72 20.48
N GLY A 61 -10.75 -0.43 20.49
CA GLY A 61 -11.17 -1.61 21.25
C GLY A 61 -12.45 -2.26 20.70
N SER A 62 -13.52 -2.28 21.50
CA SER A 62 -14.82 -2.86 21.13
C SER A 62 -15.88 -1.82 20.75
N LEU A 63 -15.49 -0.54 20.64
CA LEU A 63 -16.35 0.54 20.19
C LEU A 63 -16.70 0.37 18.72
N LYS A 64 -17.87 0.87 18.31
CA LYS A 64 -18.27 0.91 16.91
C LYS A 64 -18.59 2.32 16.47
N CYS A 65 -18.32 2.62 15.20
CA CYS A 65 -18.76 3.87 14.62
C CYS A 65 -20.28 3.86 14.37
N VAL A 66 -21.03 4.63 15.18
CA VAL A 66 -22.49 4.74 15.04
C VAL A 66 -22.87 6.22 14.98
N SER A 67 -23.55 6.61 13.89
CA SER A 67 -23.90 8.03 13.64
C SER A 67 -22.68 8.95 13.69
N ASN A 68 -21.59 8.54 13.05
CA ASN A 68 -20.30 9.24 13.02
C ASN A 68 -19.66 9.48 14.39
N SER A 69 -20.00 8.68 15.40
CA SER A 69 -19.37 8.73 16.72
C SER A 69 -18.99 7.33 17.21
N CYS A 70 -17.80 7.20 17.81
CA CYS A 70 -17.36 5.95 18.43
C CYS A 70 -18.07 5.74 19.77
N ARG A 71 -18.84 4.66 19.92
CA ARG A 71 -19.54 4.35 21.18
C ARG A 71 -19.60 2.87 21.51
#